data_AF-A0AA44F9A3-F1
#
_entry.id   AF-A0AA44F9A3-F1
#
_cell.length_a   1.000
_cell.length_b   1.000
_cell.length_c   1.000
_cell.angle_alpha   90.00
_cell.angle_beta   90.00
_cell.angle_gamma   90.00
#
_symmetry.space_group_name_H-M   'P 1'
#
loop_
_entity.id
_entity.type
_entity.pdbx_description
1 polymer ?
#
loop_
_entity_poly.entity_id
_entity_poly.type
_entity_poly.pdbx_seq_one_letter_code
_entity_poly.pdbx_strand_id
1 'polypeptide(L)'
;MSKRDFTKVSPNVWQSSRFRKLVSDAQLLYLYLLTCDHQNSAGCFRLPDLYACSDLGWEATRFQAARSALIEGDMISYDSESFEIFVHRWFKHSPPMNDKHAQGTRRIIFEVESDTIRNRVEEEFEEADSVRMQREAAKLRQPLPRPSSARGAY
;
A
#
# COMPACT_ATOMS: atom_id res chain seq x y z
N MET A 1 -17.58 5.94 9.63
CA MET A 1 -16.11 5.83 9.74
C MET A 1 -15.52 7.17 9.30
N SER A 2 -14.54 7.71 10.03
CA SER A 2 -13.81 8.91 9.57
C SER A 2 -13.18 8.60 8.21
N LYS A 3 -13.47 9.41 7.18
CA LYS A 3 -12.80 9.31 5.88
C LYS A 3 -11.31 9.59 6.09
N ARG A 4 -10.44 8.93 5.32
CA ARG A 4 -9.00 9.21 5.35
C ARG A 4 -8.76 10.56 4.65
N ASP A 5 -8.17 11.51 5.35
CA ASP A 5 -7.90 12.84 4.79
C ASP A 5 -6.71 12.86 3.82
N PHE A 6 -5.69 12.03 4.09
CA PHE A 6 -4.45 12.00 3.32
C PHE A 6 -3.93 10.58 3.11
N THR A 7 -3.33 10.33 1.94
CA THR A 7 -2.48 9.17 1.70
C THR A 7 -1.04 9.61 1.45
N LYS A 8 -0.09 8.72 1.72
CA LYS A 8 1.34 8.99 1.55
C LYS A 8 1.80 8.48 0.20
N VAL A 9 2.32 9.37 -0.65
CA VAL A 9 3.05 9.01 -1.87
C VAL A 9 4.49 9.49 -1.73
N SER A 10 5.46 8.58 -1.85
CA SER A 10 6.87 8.95 -1.75
C SER A 10 7.33 9.69 -3.00
N PRO A 11 8.07 10.81 -2.90
CA PRO A 11 8.70 11.45 -4.05
C PRO A 11 9.62 10.52 -4.85
N ASN A 12 10.12 9.45 -4.23
CA ASN A 12 10.94 8.44 -4.90
C ASN A 12 10.19 7.66 -5.99
N VAL A 13 8.86 7.79 -6.09
CA VAL A 13 8.08 7.25 -7.22
C VAL A 13 8.65 7.74 -8.56
N TRP A 14 9.09 9.00 -8.63
CA TRP A 14 9.69 9.60 -9.83
C TRP A 14 11.09 9.08 -10.14
N GLN A 15 11.77 8.47 -9.17
CA GLN A 15 13.08 7.84 -9.36
C GLN A 15 12.96 6.35 -9.72
N SER A 16 11.83 5.72 -9.38
CA SER A 16 11.56 4.31 -9.66
C SER A 16 11.68 4.00 -11.15
N SER A 17 12.57 3.07 -11.50
CA SER A 17 12.76 2.62 -12.88
C SER A 17 11.52 1.93 -13.43
N ARG A 18 10.76 1.20 -12.58
CA ARG A 18 9.51 0.54 -12.98
C ARG A 18 8.42 1.56 -13.31
N PHE A 19 8.28 2.60 -12.48
CA PHE A 19 7.30 3.67 -12.73
C PHE A 19 7.65 4.51 -13.96
N ARG A 20 8.92 4.89 -14.13
CA ARG A 20 9.35 5.70 -15.29
C ARG A 20 9.24 4.98 -16.64
N LYS A 21 9.17 3.65 -16.67
CA LYS A 21 8.96 2.87 -17.89
C LYS A 21 7.49 2.83 -18.34
N LEU A 22 6.56 3.18 -17.46
CA LEU A 22 5.14 3.21 -17.78
C LEU A 22 4.80 4.36 -18.74
N VAL A 23 3.79 4.14 -19.58
CA VAL A 23 3.15 5.22 -20.35
C VAL A 23 2.38 6.18 -19.43
N SER A 24 2.12 7.41 -19.89
CA SER A 24 1.50 8.48 -19.09
C SER A 24 0.20 8.05 -18.39
N ASP A 25 -0.68 7.32 -19.09
CA ASP A 25 -1.94 6.85 -18.51
C ASP A 25 -1.71 5.82 -17.40
N ALA A 26 -0.79 4.88 -17.58
CA ALA A 26 -0.46 3.91 -16.54
C ALA A 26 0.17 4.60 -15.31
N GLN A 27 0.98 5.64 -15.50
CA GLN A 27 1.50 6.45 -14.39
C GLN A 27 0.38 7.13 -13.61
N LEU A 28 -0.56 7.77 -14.31
CA LEU A 28 -1.72 8.41 -13.67
C LEU A 28 -2.61 7.39 -12.96
N LEU A 29 -2.89 6.26 -13.59
CA LEU A 29 -3.66 5.18 -12.97
C LEU A 29 -2.98 4.65 -11.71
N TYR A 30 -1.66 4.44 -11.74
CA TYR A 30 -0.92 4.01 -10.55
C TYR A 30 -1.04 5.01 -9.40
N LEU A 31 -0.88 6.31 -9.68
CA LEU A 31 -1.06 7.35 -8.67
C LEU A 31 -2.49 7.36 -8.13
N TYR A 32 -3.49 7.23 -9.00
CA TYR A 32 -4.89 7.10 -8.61
C TYR A 32 -5.11 5.90 -7.68
N LEU A 33 -4.59 4.71 -7.99
CA LEU A 33 -4.72 3.52 -7.14
C LEU A 33 -4.07 3.68 -5.76
N LEU A 34 -3.05 4.54 -5.63
CA LEU A 34 -2.45 4.87 -4.34
C LEU A 34 -3.31 5.83 -3.51
N THR A 35 -4.19 6.59 -4.15
CA THR A 35 -4.88 7.76 -3.57
C THR A 35 -6.40 7.70 -3.59
N CYS A 36 -7.01 6.74 -4.30
CA CYS A 36 -8.46 6.68 -4.48
C CYS A 36 -9.20 6.32 -3.19
N ASP A 37 -10.50 6.59 -3.18
CA ASP A 37 -11.37 6.36 -2.02
C ASP A 37 -11.51 4.87 -1.66
N HIS A 38 -11.18 3.96 -2.59
CA HIS A 38 -11.18 2.51 -2.37
C HIS A 38 -9.97 2.02 -1.57
N GLN A 39 -8.90 2.82 -1.48
CA GLN A 39 -7.67 2.38 -0.80
C GLN A 39 -7.90 2.20 0.71
N ASN A 40 -7.34 1.13 1.27
CA ASN A 40 -7.32 0.74 2.68
C ASN A 40 -5.87 0.53 3.19
N SER A 41 -5.71 -0.09 4.36
CA SER A 41 -4.38 -0.33 4.95
C SER A 41 -3.66 -1.54 4.36
N ALA A 42 -4.36 -2.44 3.66
CA ALA A 42 -3.78 -3.63 3.04
C ALA A 42 -3.19 -3.35 1.65
N GLY A 43 -3.51 -2.20 1.04
CA GLY A 43 -3.08 -1.93 -0.33
C GLY A 43 -3.80 -2.77 -1.38
N CYS A 44 -4.83 -3.51 -0.96
CA CYS A 44 -5.62 -4.43 -1.76
C CYS A 44 -7.09 -4.13 -1.58
N PHE A 45 -7.82 -3.91 -2.67
CA PHE A 45 -9.23 -3.52 -2.62
C PHE A 45 -9.95 -3.90 -3.90
N ARG A 46 -11.27 -4.07 -3.79
CA ARG A 46 -12.16 -4.27 -4.93
C ARG A 46 -12.42 -2.94 -5.65
N LEU A 47 -12.16 -2.92 -6.96
CA LEU A 47 -12.36 -1.76 -7.83
C LEU A 47 -12.89 -2.19 -9.21
N PRO A 48 -14.22 -2.27 -9.39
CA PRO A 48 -14.79 -2.47 -10.73
C PRO A 48 -14.45 -1.29 -11.65
N ASP A 49 -14.16 -1.58 -12.91
CA ASP A 49 -13.64 -0.62 -13.89
C ASP A 49 -14.45 0.69 -13.94
N LEU A 50 -15.78 0.61 -13.90
CA LEU A 50 -16.66 1.78 -14.03
C LEU A 50 -16.51 2.80 -12.90
N TYR A 51 -16.13 2.39 -11.68
CA TYR A 51 -15.85 3.32 -10.59
C TYR A 51 -14.62 4.18 -10.93
N ALA A 52 -13.53 3.53 -11.33
CA ALA A 52 -12.32 4.24 -11.72
C ALA A 52 -12.50 5.07 -13.00
N CYS A 53 -13.27 4.55 -13.96
CA CYS A 53 -13.60 5.28 -15.19
C CYS A 53 -14.37 6.56 -14.88
N SER A 54 -15.34 6.50 -13.96
CA SER A 54 -16.10 7.67 -13.50
C SER A 54 -15.16 8.72 -12.87
N ASP A 55 -14.27 8.30 -11.97
CA ASP A 55 -13.37 9.22 -11.27
C ASP A 55 -12.34 9.87 -12.21
N LEU A 56 -11.82 9.11 -13.18
CA LEU A 56 -10.79 9.56 -14.12
C LEU A 56 -11.38 10.24 -15.37
N GLY A 57 -12.69 10.14 -15.60
CA GLY A 57 -13.33 10.55 -16.85
C GLY A 57 -12.82 9.75 -18.06
N TRP A 58 -12.57 8.46 -17.88
CA TRP A 58 -12.00 7.58 -18.90
C TRP A 58 -13.03 6.61 -19.45
N GLU A 59 -12.86 6.24 -20.72
CA GLU A 59 -13.52 5.07 -21.28
C GLU A 59 -12.90 3.77 -20.73
N ALA A 60 -13.70 2.72 -20.61
CA ALA A 60 -13.27 1.43 -20.07
C ALA A 60 -12.06 0.85 -20.83
N THR A 61 -12.01 1.01 -22.15
CA THR A 61 -10.89 0.52 -22.98
C THR A 61 -9.57 1.21 -22.63
N ARG A 62 -9.58 2.51 -22.33
CA ARG A 62 -8.41 3.27 -21.89
C ARG A 62 -7.95 2.83 -20.51
N PHE A 63 -8.88 2.66 -19.58
CA PHE A 63 -8.59 2.15 -18.23
C PHE A 63 -7.98 0.74 -18.28
N GLN A 64 -8.56 -0.15 -19.08
CA GLN A 64 -8.08 -1.52 -19.25
C GLN A 64 -6.67 -1.56 -19.85
N ALA A 65 -6.38 -0.74 -20.87
CA ALA A 65 -5.04 -0.63 -21.45
C ALA A 65 -4.00 -0.13 -20.43
N ALA A 66 -4.34 0.90 -19.65
CA ALA A 66 -3.49 1.39 -18.58
C ALA A 66 -3.27 0.35 -17.48
N ARG A 67 -4.31 -0.40 -17.09
CA ARG A 67 -4.22 -1.51 -16.13
C ARG A 67 -3.32 -2.62 -16.64
N SER A 68 -3.44 -3.03 -17.91
CA SER A 68 -2.58 -4.04 -18.52
C SER A 68 -1.10 -3.63 -18.46
N ALA A 69 -0.79 -2.37 -18.78
CA ALA A 69 0.58 -1.86 -18.67
C ALA A 69 1.10 -1.86 -17.21
N LEU A 70 0.23 -1.67 -16.21
CA LEU A 70 0.61 -1.81 -14.80
C LEU A 70 0.88 -3.26 -14.41
N ILE A 71 0.09 -4.21 -14.90
CA ILE A 71 0.29 -5.64 -14.66
C ILE A 71 1.62 -6.10 -15.30
N GLU A 72 1.85 -5.75 -16.58
CA GLU A 72 3.09 -6.05 -17.30
C GLU A 72 4.32 -5.42 -16.63
N GLY A 73 4.18 -4.23 -16.04
CA GLY A 73 5.21 -3.55 -15.26
C GLY A 73 5.42 -4.10 -13.85
N ASP A 74 4.74 -5.19 -13.48
CA ASP A 74 4.70 -5.79 -12.14
C ASP A 74 4.29 -4.76 -11.07
N MET A 75 3.54 -3.72 -11.42
CA MET A 75 3.12 -2.63 -10.52
C MET A 75 1.93 -3.03 -9.66
N ILE A 76 1.04 -3.87 -10.19
CA ILE A 76 -0.16 -4.34 -9.52
C ILE A 76 -0.43 -5.80 -9.87
N SER A 77 -1.23 -6.46 -9.04
CA SER A 77 -1.97 -7.68 -9.39
C SER A 77 -3.44 -7.31 -9.55
N TYR A 78 -4.13 -8.00 -10.47
CA TYR A 78 -5.54 -7.81 -10.72
C TYR A 78 -6.22 -9.15 -10.99
N ASP A 79 -7.40 -9.31 -10.42
CA ASP A 79 -8.27 -10.47 -10.62
C ASP A 79 -9.57 -10.01 -11.27
N SER A 80 -9.88 -10.58 -12.44
CA SER A 80 -11.03 -10.13 -13.24
C SER A 80 -12.38 -10.63 -12.75
N GLU A 81 -12.42 -11.67 -11.91
CA GLU A 81 -13.67 -12.24 -11.41
C GLU A 81 -14.15 -11.47 -10.16
N SER A 82 -13.22 -11.22 -9.23
CA SER A 82 -13.47 -10.47 -7.98
C SER A 82 -13.37 -8.95 -8.14
N PHE A 83 -12.71 -8.47 -9.20
CA PHE A 83 -12.31 -7.08 -9.43
C PHE A 83 -11.32 -6.54 -8.40
N GLU A 84 -10.53 -7.41 -7.78
CA GLU A 84 -9.56 -7.03 -6.77
C GLU A 84 -8.25 -6.57 -7.40
N ILE A 85 -7.73 -5.47 -6.87
CA ILE A 85 -6.43 -4.92 -7.24
C ILE A 85 -5.56 -4.89 -6.00
N PHE A 86 -4.34 -5.42 -6.12
CA PHE A 86 -3.28 -5.25 -5.13
C PHE A 86 -2.14 -4.41 -5.70
N VAL A 87 -1.77 -3.34 -4.98
CA VAL A 87 -0.63 -2.50 -5.33
C VAL A 87 0.66 -3.09 -4.76
N HIS A 88 1.56 -3.55 -5.64
CA HIS A 88 2.80 -4.20 -5.21
C HIS A 88 3.70 -3.25 -4.42
N ARG A 89 4.44 -3.81 -3.46
CA ARG A 89 5.36 -3.08 -2.55
C ARG A 89 4.65 -2.05 -1.67
N TRP A 90 3.35 -2.17 -1.49
CA TRP A 90 2.56 -1.27 -0.64
C TRP A 90 3.17 -1.15 0.77
N PHE A 91 3.48 -2.29 1.40
CA PHE A 91 3.99 -2.32 2.77
C PHE A 91 5.43 -1.82 2.92
N LYS A 92 6.18 -1.62 1.83
CA LYS A 92 7.47 -0.91 1.89
C LYS A 92 7.29 0.57 2.21
N HIS A 93 6.16 1.14 1.84
CA HIS A 93 5.86 2.57 2.00
C HIS A 93 4.84 2.83 3.13
N SER A 94 3.92 1.88 3.32
CA SER A 94 2.81 1.91 4.28
C SER A 94 2.80 0.66 5.17
N PRO A 95 3.89 0.34 5.89
CA PRO A 95 3.89 -0.80 6.80
C PRO A 95 2.90 -0.57 7.96
N PRO A 96 2.43 -1.64 8.62
CA PRO A 96 1.71 -1.50 9.87
C PRO A 96 2.53 -0.67 10.87
N MET A 97 1.85 0.10 11.71
CA MET A 97 2.51 1.05 12.64
C MET A 97 2.60 0.52 14.07
N ASN A 98 1.73 -0.43 14.41
CA ASN A 98 1.59 -1.06 15.71
C ASN A 98 0.71 -2.32 15.56
N ASP A 99 0.57 -3.10 16.62
CA ASP A 99 -0.18 -4.37 16.58
C ASP A 99 -1.67 -4.21 16.25
N LYS A 100 -2.31 -3.12 16.71
CA LYS A 100 -3.71 -2.85 16.37
C LYS A 100 -3.88 -2.57 14.88
N HIS A 101 -2.97 -1.79 14.30
CA HIS A 101 -2.94 -1.54 12.86
C HIS A 101 -2.69 -2.84 12.09
N ALA A 102 -1.70 -3.64 12.50
CA ALA A 102 -1.41 -4.94 11.89
C ALA A 102 -2.64 -5.88 11.93
N GLN A 103 -3.33 -5.96 13.08
CA GLN A 103 -4.53 -6.77 13.23
C GLN A 103 -5.70 -6.30 12.34
N GLY A 104 -5.88 -4.98 12.20
CA GLY A 104 -6.88 -4.41 11.30
C GLY A 104 -6.58 -4.74 9.83
N THR A 105 -5.31 -4.61 9.43
CA THR A 105 -4.85 -4.96 8.09
C THR A 105 -5.04 -6.45 7.79
N ARG A 106 -4.70 -7.36 8.71
CA ARG A 106 -4.94 -8.81 8.53
C ARG A 106 -6.40 -9.15 8.25
N ARG A 107 -7.35 -8.46 8.89
CA ARG A 107 -8.78 -8.68 8.65
C ARG A 107 -9.17 -8.32 7.22
N ILE A 108 -8.68 -7.18 6.72
CA ILE A 108 -8.90 -6.78 5.34
C ILE A 108 -8.28 -7.79 4.37
N ILE A 109 -7.07 -8.28 4.65
CA ILE A 109 -6.43 -9.32 3.83
C ILE A 109 -7.29 -10.59 3.79
N PHE A 110 -7.81 -11.03 4.94
CA PHE A 110 -8.67 -12.20 5.03
C PHE A 110 -9.98 -12.07 4.23
N GLU A 111 -10.48 -10.84 4.05
CA GLU A 111 -11.69 -10.54 3.28
C GLU A 111 -11.45 -10.52 1.75
N VAL A 112 -10.20 -10.52 1.28
CA VAL A 112 -9.86 -10.58 -0.16
C VAL A 112 -10.39 -11.88 -0.73
N GLU A 113 -11.16 -11.85 -1.81
CA GLU A 113 -11.82 -13.03 -2.40
C GLU A 113 -10.87 -13.90 -3.24
N SER A 114 -10.02 -13.26 -4.07
CA SER A 114 -9.07 -13.95 -4.93
C SER A 114 -7.93 -14.55 -4.11
N ASP A 115 -7.86 -15.88 -4.02
CA ASP A 115 -6.77 -16.57 -3.30
C ASP A 115 -5.38 -16.20 -3.83
N THR A 116 -5.26 -16.00 -5.15
CA THR A 116 -3.99 -15.58 -5.78
C THR A 116 -3.53 -14.22 -5.27
N ILE A 117 -4.46 -13.25 -5.20
CA ILE A 117 -4.15 -11.93 -4.66
C ILE A 117 -3.93 -12.00 -3.16
N ARG A 118 -4.82 -12.69 -2.42
CA ARG A 118 -4.74 -12.83 -0.96
C ARG A 118 -3.37 -13.35 -0.53
N ASN A 119 -2.90 -14.44 -1.12
CA ASN A 119 -1.61 -15.05 -0.81
C ASN A 119 -0.45 -14.06 -1.03
N ARG A 120 -0.49 -13.30 -2.13
CA ARG A 120 0.55 -12.31 -2.44
C ARG A 120 0.55 -11.13 -1.47
N VAL A 121 -0.64 -10.64 -1.09
CA VAL A 121 -0.78 -9.55 -0.11
C VAL A 121 -0.30 -10.02 1.27
N GLU A 122 -0.66 -11.23 1.67
CA GLU A 122 -0.26 -11.84 2.93
C GLU A 122 1.26 -12.00 3.02
N GLU A 123 1.91 -12.51 1.97
CA GLU A 123 3.37 -12.63 1.90
C GLU A 123 4.07 -11.27 2.10
N GLU A 124 3.68 -10.24 1.34
CA GLU A 124 4.28 -8.90 1.49
C GLU A 124 3.98 -8.27 2.86
N PHE A 125 2.81 -8.56 3.43
CA PHE A 125 2.42 -8.07 4.74
C PHE A 125 3.24 -8.71 5.86
N GLU A 126 3.41 -10.03 5.84
CA GLU A 126 4.18 -10.76 6.86
C GLU A 126 5.66 -10.36 6.85
N GLU A 127 6.26 -10.17 5.67
CA GLU A 127 7.62 -9.66 5.56
C GLU A 127 7.73 -8.30 6.27
N ALA A 128 6.83 -7.37 5.97
CA ALA A 128 6.86 -6.03 6.57
C ALA A 128 6.54 -6.02 8.08
N ASP A 129 5.58 -6.83 8.52
CA ASP A 129 5.19 -6.92 9.93
C ASP A 129 6.29 -7.56 10.77
N SER A 130 7.00 -8.56 10.25
CA SER A 130 8.15 -9.17 10.93
C SER A 130 9.27 -8.14 11.17
N VAL A 131 9.58 -7.30 10.17
CA VAL A 131 10.56 -6.22 10.29
C VAL A 131 10.12 -5.19 11.33
N ARG A 132 8.83 -4.85 11.38
CA ARG A 132 8.27 -3.98 12.42
C ARG A 132 8.45 -4.59 13.81
N MET A 133 8.05 -5.84 14.01
CA MET A 133 8.15 -6.54 15.30
C MET A 133 9.59 -6.62 15.79
N GLN A 134 10.55 -6.90 14.91
CA GLN A 134 11.98 -6.91 15.24
C GLN A 134 12.45 -5.52 15.71
N ARG A 135 12.03 -4.44 15.05
CA ARG A 135 12.36 -3.06 15.45
C ARG A 135 11.75 -2.70 16.81
N GLU A 136 10.52 -3.11 17.08
CA GLU A 136 9.87 -2.89 18.37
C GLU A 136 10.56 -3.67 19.50
N ALA A 137 10.88 -4.94 19.27
CA ALA A 137 11.64 -5.75 20.22
C ALA A 137 13.04 -5.17 20.49
N ALA A 138 13.72 -4.65 19.46
CA ALA A 138 15.02 -4.00 19.62
C ALA A 138 14.93 -2.72 20.47
N LYS A 139 13.87 -1.91 20.30
CA LYS A 139 13.63 -0.72 21.14
C LYS A 139 13.40 -1.08 22.61
N LEU A 140 12.66 -2.15 22.89
CA LEU A 140 12.41 -2.62 24.26
C LEU A 140 13.68 -3.15 24.94
N ARG A 141 14.65 -3.65 24.16
CA ARG A 141 15.95 -4.13 24.67
C ARG A 141 16.96 -3.02 24.92
N GLN A 142 16.72 -1.78 24.45
CA GLN A 142 17.64 -0.67 24.74
C GLN A 142 17.51 -0.24 26.21
N PRO A 143 18.63 -0.12 26.95
CA PRO A 143 18.61 0.37 28.31
C PRO A 143 18.08 1.82 28.34
N LEU A 144 17.32 2.15 29.40
CA LEU A 144 16.79 3.50 29.60
C LEU A 144 17.92 4.53 29.47
N PRO A 145 17.68 5.66 28.77
CA PRO A 145 18.68 6.72 28.69
C PRO A 145 19.07 7.15 30.11
N ARG A 146 20.38 7.28 30.36
CA ARG A 146 20.87 7.72 31.68
C ARG A 146 20.20 9.06 32.02
N PRO A 147 19.67 9.24 33.24
CA PRO A 147 19.04 10.49 33.63
C PRO A 147 20.01 11.65 33.38
N SER A 148 19.54 12.68 32.68
CA SER A 148 20.32 13.87 32.38
C SER A 148 20.78 14.48 33.70
N SER A 149 22.09 14.60 33.90
CA SER A 149 22.65 15.38 34.99
C SER A 149 22.35 16.85 34.72
N ALA A 150 21.14 17.28 35.09
CA ALA A 150 20.82 18.68 35.25
C ALA A 150 21.87 19.28 36.19
N ARG A 151 22.75 20.08 35.59
CA ARG A 151 23.77 20.86 36.28
C ARG A 151 23.05 21.83 37.20
N GLY A 152 23.00 21.50 38.49
CA GLY A 152 22.80 22.49 39.54
C GLY A 152 24.07 23.32 39.64
N ALA A 153 24.08 24.48 38.98
CA ALA A 153 25.02 25.56 39.25
C ALA A 153 24.17 26.81 39.48
N TYR A 154 23.91 27.08 40.76
CA TYR A 154 23.60 28.40 41.29
C TYR A 154 24.76 28.79 42.20
#